data_AF-A0A8T0CCM7-F1
#
_entry.id   AF-A0A8T0CCM7-F1
#
_cell.length_a   1.000
_cell.length_b   1.000
_cell.length_c   1.000
_cell.angle_alpha   90.00
_cell.angle_beta   90.00
_cell.angle_gamma   90.00
#
_symmetry.space_group_name_H-M   'P 1'
#
loop_
_entity.id
_entity.type
_entity.pdbx_description
1 polymer ?
#
loop_
_entity_poly.entity_id
_entity_poly.type
_entity_poly.pdbx_seq_one_letter_code
_entity_poly.pdbx_strand_id
1 'polypeptide(L)'
;MTLTPPPGHNHNEAPPSAVHVMFGNFTASVKDHKALVIIMSVVLFALCLFLMKPDQVKEFLDRRFIEPDAWEQYDLYDEAQKSVFEVIENWNRIKSIDDTHTTEVKTIRANIKGVLHRFKNLETSSLPRINVVIWHHDLARLYNIQFDITKNERYLKKALEHLAVADKISSGDVTPKLTKAEIMFFEEHDISHEIQWTYLASYSINAALGRKQYSTELNEIKVYFGGCRMLLDESLEHKRMLQGIGCDA
;
A
#
# COMPACT_ATOMS: atom_id res chain seq x y z
N MET A 1 46.17 -5.82 -88.37
CA MET A 1 45.55 -4.87 -87.41
C MET A 1 44.34 -5.56 -86.82
N THR A 2 44.51 -6.08 -85.61
CA THR A 2 43.53 -6.91 -84.89
C THR A 2 42.89 -6.01 -83.84
N LEU A 3 41.59 -5.74 -83.98
CA LEU A 3 40.80 -4.92 -83.06
C LEU A 3 40.25 -5.79 -81.94
N THR A 4 40.74 -5.58 -80.73
CA THR A 4 40.19 -6.11 -79.48
C THR A 4 38.92 -5.31 -79.10
N PRO A 5 37.80 -5.95 -78.73
CA PRO A 5 36.67 -5.24 -78.14
C PRO A 5 36.93 -4.96 -76.63
N PRO A 6 36.34 -3.90 -76.06
CA PRO A 6 36.57 -3.51 -74.67
C PRO A 6 35.80 -4.43 -73.70
N PRO A 7 36.25 -4.53 -72.44
CA PRO A 7 35.64 -5.42 -71.45
C PRO A 7 34.26 -4.89 -71.03
N GLY A 8 33.24 -5.74 -71.17
CA GLY A 8 31.89 -5.46 -70.68
C GLY A 8 31.88 -5.33 -69.16
N HIS A 9 31.45 -4.16 -68.69
CA HIS A 9 31.05 -3.96 -67.30
C HIS A 9 29.79 -4.77 -67.00
N ASN A 10 29.92 -5.79 -66.14
CA ASN A 10 28.81 -6.41 -65.45
C ASN A 10 28.24 -5.42 -64.42
N HIS A 11 27.26 -4.61 -64.83
CA HIS A 11 26.37 -3.92 -63.90
C HIS A 11 25.14 -4.80 -63.66
N ASN A 12 25.26 -5.75 -62.73
CA ASN A 12 24.13 -6.45 -62.14
C ASN A 12 24.36 -6.59 -60.63
N GLU A 13 24.47 -5.45 -59.94
CA GLU A 13 24.13 -5.39 -58.52
C GLU A 13 22.91 -4.48 -58.43
N ALA A 14 21.73 -5.11 -58.30
CA ALA A 14 20.55 -4.39 -57.88
C ALA A 14 20.89 -3.69 -56.55
N PRO A 15 20.69 -2.37 -56.42
CA PRO A 15 20.99 -1.68 -55.18
C PRO A 15 20.17 -2.34 -54.06
N PRO A 16 20.76 -2.57 -52.86
CA PRO A 16 20.03 -3.16 -51.74
C PRO A 16 18.79 -2.28 -51.52
N SER A 17 17.61 -2.89 -51.71
CA SER A 17 16.32 -2.23 -51.63
C SER A 17 16.10 -1.73 -50.21
N ALA A 18 16.56 -0.52 -49.92
CA ALA A 18 16.39 0.11 -48.65
C ALA A 18 14.94 0.58 -48.53
N VAL A 19 14.24 0.09 -47.51
CA VAL A 19 12.87 0.52 -47.22
C VAL A 19 12.98 1.79 -46.38
N HIS A 20 12.38 2.87 -46.89
CA HIS A 20 12.29 4.14 -46.20
C HIS A 20 10.97 4.18 -45.43
N VAL A 21 11.03 4.29 -44.11
CA VAL A 21 9.85 4.46 -43.27
C VAL A 21 9.81 5.90 -42.76
N MET A 22 8.68 6.57 -42.98
CA MET A 22 8.42 7.94 -42.55
C MET A 22 7.41 7.94 -41.40
N PHE A 23 7.79 8.55 -40.28
CA PHE A 23 6.89 8.87 -39.17
C PHE A 23 7.04 10.35 -38.83
N GLY A 24 6.11 11.19 -39.32
CA GLY A 24 6.21 12.65 -39.19
C GLY A 24 7.48 13.19 -39.85
N ASN A 25 8.31 13.94 -39.10
CA ASN A 25 9.58 14.50 -39.58
C ASN A 25 10.77 13.51 -39.48
N PHE A 26 10.55 12.27 -39.04
CA PHE A 26 11.60 11.26 -38.94
C PHE A 26 11.59 10.33 -40.15
N THR A 27 12.73 10.28 -40.85
CA THR A 27 13.03 9.31 -41.92
C THR A 27 14.08 8.31 -41.46
N ALA A 28 13.72 7.03 -41.40
CA ALA A 28 14.65 5.93 -41.21
C ALA A 28 14.78 5.11 -42.50
N SER A 29 16.02 4.78 -42.89
CA SER A 29 16.30 3.91 -44.03
C SER A 29 16.84 2.57 -43.53
N VAL A 30 16.07 1.51 -43.70
CA VAL A 30 16.44 0.16 -43.27
C VAL A 30 16.86 -0.64 -44.50
N LYS A 31 18.14 -1.00 -44.58
CA LYS A 31 18.74 -1.69 -45.74
C LYS A 31 18.34 -3.17 -45.87
N ASP A 32 17.78 -3.77 -44.82
CA ASP A 32 17.38 -5.18 -44.81
C ASP A 32 15.89 -5.33 -44.45
N HIS A 33 15.10 -5.80 -45.42
CA HIS A 33 13.69 -6.10 -45.26
C HIS A 33 13.41 -7.10 -44.12
N LYS A 34 14.33 -8.04 -43.84
CA LYS A 34 14.17 -9.01 -42.74
C LYS A 34 14.25 -8.31 -41.38
N ALA A 35 15.20 -7.39 -41.23
CA ALA A 35 15.33 -6.58 -40.03
C ALA A 35 14.08 -5.71 -39.81
N LEU A 36 13.54 -5.11 -40.87
CA LEU A 36 12.30 -4.34 -40.80
C LEU A 36 11.11 -5.20 -40.33
N VAL A 37 10.92 -6.38 -40.91
CA VAL A 37 9.83 -7.30 -40.54
C VAL A 37 9.97 -7.76 -39.09
N ILE A 38 11.18 -8.05 -38.63
CA ILE A 38 11.45 -8.41 -37.22
C ILE A 38 11.10 -7.24 -36.30
N ILE A 39 11.57 -6.03 -36.58
CA ILE A 39 11.26 -4.83 -35.78
C ILE A 39 9.75 -4.60 -35.73
N MET A 40 9.08 -4.62 -36.88
CA MET A 40 7.63 -4.46 -36.96
C MET A 40 6.88 -5.54 -36.18
N SER A 41 7.34 -6.80 -36.23
CA SER A 41 6.74 -7.91 -35.49
C SER A 41 6.91 -7.73 -33.98
N VAL A 42 8.08 -7.28 -33.53
CA VAL A 42 8.34 -6.98 -32.11
C VAL A 42 7.47 -5.82 -31.64
N VAL A 43 7.34 -4.76 -32.44
CA VAL A 43 6.49 -3.60 -32.12
C VAL A 43 5.01 -4.02 -32.07
N LEU A 44 4.53 -4.80 -33.04
CA LEU A 44 3.16 -5.30 -33.04
C LEU A 44 2.91 -6.22 -31.84
N PHE A 45 3.86 -7.07 -31.49
CA PHE A 45 3.74 -7.96 -30.33
C PHE A 45 3.71 -7.16 -29.02
N ALA A 46 4.57 -6.16 -28.87
CA ALA A 46 4.54 -5.26 -27.72
C ALA A 46 3.22 -4.47 -27.64
N LEU A 47 2.69 -4.00 -28.77
CA LEU A 47 1.39 -3.34 -28.85
C LEU A 47 0.25 -4.30 -28.47
N CYS A 48 0.28 -5.55 -28.96
CA CYS A 48 -0.70 -6.57 -28.59
C CYS A 48 -0.64 -6.88 -27.09
N LEU A 49 0.55 -6.97 -26.49
CA LEU A 49 0.69 -7.14 -25.04
C LEU A 49 0.13 -5.94 -24.27
N PHE A 50 0.40 -4.72 -24.73
CA PHE A 50 -0.15 -3.50 -24.13
C PHE A 50 -1.67 -3.44 -24.23
N LEU A 51 -2.26 -3.87 -25.35
CA LEU A 51 -3.71 -3.89 -25.54
C LEU A 51 -4.39 -5.00 -24.73
N MET A 52 -3.78 -6.18 -24.62
CA MET A 52 -4.36 -7.32 -23.89
C MET A 52 -4.19 -7.19 -22.38
N LYS A 53 -3.10 -6.57 -21.91
CA LYS A 53 -2.75 -6.46 -20.49
C LYS A 53 -2.19 -5.08 -20.16
N PRO A 54 -2.99 -4.01 -20.32
CA PRO A 54 -2.51 -2.64 -20.13
C PRO A 54 -1.93 -2.41 -18.74
N ASP A 55 -2.56 -2.98 -17.70
CA ASP A 55 -2.12 -2.79 -16.31
C ASP A 55 -0.77 -3.46 -16.02
N GLN A 56 -0.53 -4.68 -16.53
CA GLN A 56 0.75 -5.38 -16.33
C GLN A 56 1.90 -4.69 -17.07
N VAL A 57 1.63 -4.17 -18.27
CA VAL A 57 2.66 -3.43 -19.03
C VAL A 57 2.94 -2.08 -18.37
N LYS A 58 1.90 -1.38 -17.90
CA LYS A 58 2.05 -0.14 -17.14
C LYS A 58 2.86 -0.38 -15.86
N GLU A 59 2.49 -1.38 -15.06
CA GLU A 59 3.22 -1.76 -13.84
C GLU A 59 4.69 -2.06 -14.13
N PHE A 60 4.98 -2.84 -15.18
CA PHE A 60 6.35 -3.13 -15.60
C PHE A 60 7.13 -1.87 -15.98
N LEU A 61 6.51 -0.96 -16.73
CA LEU A 61 7.13 0.30 -17.12
C LEU A 61 7.38 1.20 -15.90
N ASP A 62 6.39 1.32 -15.02
CA ASP A 62 6.46 2.13 -13.81
C ASP A 62 7.57 1.61 -12.89
N ARG A 63 7.60 0.29 -12.62
CA ARG A 63 8.63 -0.39 -11.83
C ARG A 63 10.03 -0.21 -12.40
N ARG A 64 10.19 -0.26 -13.72
CA ARG A 64 11.51 -0.32 -14.33
C ARG A 64 12.07 1.04 -14.72
N PHE A 65 11.22 2.00 -15.05
CA PHE A 65 11.64 3.23 -15.74
C PHE A 65 11.05 4.52 -15.18
N ILE A 66 9.88 4.51 -14.53
CA ILE A 66 9.22 5.77 -14.09
C ILE A 66 9.48 6.03 -12.61
N GLU A 67 9.12 5.09 -11.73
CA GLU A 67 9.18 5.26 -10.28
C GLU A 67 9.80 4.04 -9.58
N PRO A 68 11.03 3.64 -9.94
CA PRO A 68 11.65 2.42 -9.41
C PRO A 68 11.74 2.41 -7.88
N ASP A 69 12.09 3.54 -7.26
CA ASP A 69 12.24 3.66 -5.81
C ASP A 69 10.90 3.51 -5.07
N ALA A 70 9.80 4.03 -5.64
CA ALA A 70 8.47 3.90 -5.06
C ALA A 70 8.00 2.44 -5.06
N TRP A 71 8.34 1.70 -6.11
CA TRP A 71 8.02 0.28 -6.23
C TRP A 71 8.89 -0.60 -5.34
N GLU A 72 10.17 -0.30 -5.19
CA GLU A 72 11.03 -1.00 -4.22
C GLU A 72 10.49 -0.81 -2.78
N GLN A 73 10.12 0.43 -2.42
CA GLN A 73 9.48 0.69 -1.13
C GLN A 73 8.13 -0.04 -1.00
N TYR A 74 7.33 -0.09 -2.07
CA TYR A 74 6.05 -0.79 -2.08
C TYR A 74 6.22 -2.30 -1.85
N ASP A 75 7.21 -2.92 -2.49
CA ASP A 75 7.46 -4.36 -2.34
C ASP A 75 7.90 -4.71 -0.91
N LEU A 76 8.76 -3.89 -0.31
CA LEU A 76 9.15 -4.04 1.10
C LEU A 76 7.98 -3.81 2.05
N TYR A 77 7.12 -2.84 1.73
CA TYR A 77 5.90 -2.55 2.49
C TYR A 77 4.92 -3.73 2.44
N ASP A 78 4.58 -4.23 1.24
CA ASP A 78 3.66 -5.36 1.05
C ASP A 78 4.13 -6.62 1.78
N GLU A 79 5.43 -6.94 1.67
CA GLU A 79 5.99 -8.09 2.36
C GLU A 79 5.93 -7.94 3.88
N ALA A 80 6.24 -6.74 4.41
CA ALA A 80 6.15 -6.48 5.84
C ALA A 80 4.69 -6.50 6.33
N GLN A 81 3.74 -6.04 5.51
CA GLN A 81 2.32 -5.97 5.83
C GLN A 81 1.73 -7.34 6.15
N LYS A 82 2.21 -8.43 5.52
CA LYS A 82 1.77 -9.81 5.81
C LYS A 82 1.95 -10.17 7.29
N SER A 83 3.11 -9.84 7.86
CA SER A 83 3.40 -10.08 9.28
C SER A 83 2.61 -9.15 10.21
N VAL A 84 2.34 -7.92 9.76
CA VAL A 84 1.53 -6.95 10.50
C VAL A 84 0.09 -7.43 10.61
N PHE A 85 -0.48 -7.85 9.47
CA PHE A 85 -1.84 -8.36 9.37
C PHE A 85 -2.05 -9.57 10.27
N GLU A 86 -1.13 -10.53 10.28
CA GLU A 86 -1.21 -11.70 11.16
C GLU A 86 -1.31 -11.31 12.65
N VAL A 87 -0.50 -10.35 13.11
CA VAL A 87 -0.52 -9.92 14.51
C VAL A 87 -1.82 -9.18 14.84
N ILE A 88 -2.28 -8.32 13.93
CA ILE A 88 -3.50 -7.54 14.09
C ILE A 88 -4.74 -8.43 14.08
N GLU A 89 -4.86 -9.35 13.12
CA GLU A 89 -5.98 -10.29 13.05
C GLU A 89 -6.07 -11.16 14.30
N ASN A 90 -4.93 -11.69 14.77
CA ASN A 90 -4.91 -12.45 16.01
C ASN A 90 -5.39 -11.59 17.19
N TRP A 91 -5.00 -10.31 17.25
CA TRP A 91 -5.46 -9.42 18.32
C TRP A 91 -6.96 -9.13 18.23
N ASN A 92 -7.51 -8.98 17.03
CA ASN A 92 -8.95 -8.81 16.83
C ASN A 92 -9.78 -10.04 17.24
N ARG A 93 -9.20 -11.25 17.18
CA ARG A 93 -9.89 -12.52 17.49
C ARG A 93 -9.84 -12.92 18.97
N ILE A 94 -9.02 -12.27 19.79
CA ILE A 94 -8.87 -12.63 21.19
C ILE A 94 -9.83 -11.83 22.08
N LYS A 95 -10.33 -12.47 23.13
CA LYS A 95 -11.12 -11.80 24.17
C LYS A 95 -10.26 -10.99 25.15
N SER A 96 -9.01 -11.40 25.35
CA SER A 96 -8.09 -10.71 26.25
C SER A 96 -6.65 -11.06 25.93
N ILE A 97 -5.79 -10.04 25.82
CA ILE A 97 -4.34 -10.19 25.66
C ILE A 97 -3.65 -10.85 26.88
N ASP A 98 -4.34 -10.90 28.03
CA ASP A 98 -3.82 -11.52 29.26
C ASP A 98 -4.03 -13.04 29.28
N ASP A 99 -4.86 -13.60 28.40
CA ASP A 99 -5.09 -15.04 28.31
C ASP A 99 -3.97 -15.75 27.54
N THR A 100 -2.84 -15.95 28.22
CA THR A 100 -1.63 -16.53 27.64
C THR A 100 -1.74 -18.02 27.29
N HIS A 101 -2.89 -18.67 27.48
CA HIS A 101 -3.07 -20.08 27.15
C HIS A 101 -3.38 -20.30 25.67
N THR A 102 -3.99 -19.32 25.00
CA THR A 102 -4.39 -19.40 23.58
C THR A 102 -3.20 -19.26 22.64
N THR A 103 -3.31 -19.86 21.45
CA THR A 103 -2.25 -19.83 20.44
C THR A 103 -2.10 -18.43 19.84
N GLU A 104 -3.20 -17.72 19.69
CA GLU A 104 -3.30 -16.36 19.17
C GLU A 104 -2.52 -15.39 20.08
N VAL A 105 -2.78 -15.41 21.40
CA VAL A 105 -2.07 -14.56 22.36
C VAL A 105 -0.58 -14.87 22.40
N LYS A 106 -0.19 -16.15 22.35
CA LYS A 106 1.22 -16.55 22.28
C LYS A 106 1.90 -16.01 21.02
N THR A 107 1.23 -16.11 19.87
CA THR A 107 1.73 -15.64 18.57
C THR A 107 1.91 -14.12 18.59
N ILE A 108 0.91 -13.37 19.05
CA ILE A 108 1.00 -11.91 19.20
C ILE A 108 2.21 -11.55 20.07
N ARG A 109 2.30 -12.11 21.28
CA ARG A 109 3.34 -11.75 22.26
C ARG A 109 4.75 -12.11 21.77
N ALA A 110 4.91 -13.21 21.02
CA ALA A 110 6.18 -13.62 20.45
C ALA A 110 6.63 -12.67 19.33
N ASN A 111 5.71 -12.21 18.48
CA ASN A 111 6.06 -11.55 17.22
C ASN A 111 5.98 -10.02 17.27
N ILE A 112 5.09 -9.44 18.10
CA ILE A 112 4.73 -8.01 18.05
C ILE A 112 5.95 -7.07 18.13
N LYS A 113 6.96 -7.38 18.96
CA LYS A 113 8.15 -6.54 19.10
C LYS A 113 8.98 -6.51 17.81
N GLY A 114 9.18 -7.67 17.19
CA GLY A 114 9.94 -7.80 15.96
C GLY A 114 9.22 -7.18 14.77
N VAL A 115 7.92 -7.46 14.64
CA VAL A 115 7.04 -6.90 13.60
C VAL A 115 7.01 -5.38 13.69
N LEU A 116 6.70 -4.82 14.87
CA LEU A 116 6.69 -3.37 15.08
C LEU A 116 8.06 -2.74 14.80
N HIS A 117 9.15 -3.39 15.18
CA HIS A 117 10.49 -2.86 14.92
C HIS A 117 10.81 -2.77 13.43
N ARG A 118 10.50 -3.82 12.64
CA ARG A 118 10.72 -3.80 11.19
C ARG A 118 9.81 -2.79 10.50
N PHE A 119 8.51 -2.84 10.80
CA PHE A 119 7.50 -2.06 10.09
C PHE A 119 7.66 -0.54 10.28
N LYS A 120 7.98 -0.09 11.50
CA LYS A 120 8.17 1.34 11.79
C LYS A 120 9.42 1.94 11.13
N ASN A 121 10.37 1.10 10.72
CA ASN A 121 11.65 1.52 10.16
C ASN A 121 11.67 1.39 8.63
N LEU A 122 10.53 1.04 8.00
CA LEU A 122 10.39 1.07 6.55
C LEU A 122 10.53 2.50 6.05
N GLU A 123 11.20 2.64 4.91
CA GLU A 123 11.16 3.88 4.17
C GLU A 123 9.84 3.97 3.41
N THR A 124 9.10 5.06 3.62
CA THR A 124 7.77 5.29 3.05
C THR A 124 7.67 6.62 2.32
N SER A 125 8.81 7.29 2.10
CA SER A 125 8.94 8.62 1.51
C SER A 125 8.40 8.72 0.09
N SER A 126 8.45 7.61 -0.65
CA SER A 126 8.04 7.52 -2.05
C SER A 126 6.73 6.76 -2.23
N LEU A 127 6.09 6.31 -1.15
CA LEU A 127 4.82 5.60 -1.24
C LEU A 127 3.66 6.55 -1.57
N PRO A 128 2.66 6.09 -2.35
CA PRO A 128 1.39 6.79 -2.48
C PRO A 128 0.74 7.07 -1.13
N ARG A 129 -0.01 8.16 -1.01
CA ARG A 129 -0.54 8.59 0.30
C ARG A 129 -1.52 7.61 0.91
N ILE A 130 -2.27 6.88 0.09
CA ILE A 130 -3.10 5.76 0.56
C ILE A 130 -2.27 4.81 1.41
N ASN A 131 -1.13 4.37 0.89
CA ASN A 131 -0.24 3.45 1.60
C ASN A 131 0.37 4.11 2.84
N VAL A 132 0.67 5.41 2.79
CA VAL A 132 1.14 6.15 3.97
C VAL A 132 0.07 6.21 5.07
N VAL A 133 -1.20 6.43 4.73
CA VAL A 133 -2.32 6.39 5.68
C VAL A 133 -2.44 5.01 6.32
N ILE A 134 -2.46 3.96 5.50
CA ILE A 134 -2.57 2.58 5.97
C ILE A 134 -1.37 2.23 6.85
N TRP A 135 -0.16 2.61 6.45
CA TRP A 135 1.05 2.39 7.26
C TRP A 135 0.97 3.07 8.63
N HIS A 136 0.52 4.33 8.70
CA HIS A 136 0.30 5.02 9.96
C HIS A 136 -0.78 4.36 10.81
N HIS A 137 -1.90 3.98 10.20
CA HIS A 137 -3.01 3.29 10.88
C HIS A 137 -2.56 1.94 11.46
N ASP A 138 -1.86 1.12 10.68
CA ASP A 138 -1.33 -0.17 11.12
C ASP A 138 -0.28 0.00 12.22
N LEU A 139 0.60 1.01 12.13
CA LEU A 139 1.52 1.33 13.22
C LEU A 139 0.79 1.68 14.50
N ALA A 140 -0.30 2.45 14.42
CA ALA A 140 -1.11 2.76 15.59
C ALA A 140 -1.71 1.50 16.21
N ARG A 141 -2.23 0.58 15.39
CA ARG A 141 -2.76 -0.70 15.85
C ARG A 141 -1.69 -1.53 16.55
N LEU A 142 -0.50 -1.67 15.97
CA LEU A 142 0.62 -2.38 16.60
C LEU A 142 1.06 -1.73 17.92
N TYR A 143 1.07 -0.40 17.99
CA TYR A 143 1.37 0.32 19.24
C TYR A 143 0.27 0.15 20.28
N ASN A 144 -1.01 0.12 19.89
CA ASN A 144 -2.12 -0.20 20.78
C ASN A 144 -2.01 -1.61 21.35
N ILE A 145 -1.65 -2.60 20.52
CA ILE A 145 -1.39 -3.97 21.00
C ILE A 145 -0.25 -3.98 22.02
N GLN A 146 0.85 -3.25 21.78
CA GLN A 146 1.93 -3.14 22.76
C GLN A 146 1.50 -2.42 24.03
N PHE A 147 0.65 -1.41 23.91
CA PHE A 147 0.06 -0.72 25.06
C PHE A 147 -0.82 -1.67 25.87
N ASP A 148 -1.63 -2.49 25.21
CA ASP A 148 -2.47 -3.50 25.82
C ASP A 148 -1.62 -4.55 26.57
N ILE A 149 -0.51 -5.01 25.99
CA ILE A 149 0.39 -5.97 26.64
C ILE A 149 1.11 -5.36 27.85
N THR A 150 1.67 -4.16 27.69
CA THR A 150 2.68 -3.61 28.62
C THR A 150 2.13 -2.56 29.58
N LYS A 151 0.96 -1.99 29.27
CA LYS A 151 0.31 -0.88 30.00
C LYS A 151 1.14 0.41 30.03
N ASN A 152 2.18 0.49 29.19
CA ASN A 152 3.09 1.62 29.09
C ASN A 152 2.51 2.73 28.21
N GLU A 153 2.23 3.89 28.82
CA GLU A 153 1.63 5.06 28.16
C GLU A 153 2.43 5.58 26.96
N ARG A 154 3.73 5.31 26.89
CA ARG A 154 4.52 5.67 25.72
C ARG A 154 4.00 5.02 24.44
N TYR A 155 3.48 3.79 24.52
CA TYR A 155 2.90 3.12 23.37
C TYR A 155 1.53 3.70 23.00
N LEU A 156 0.70 4.04 23.99
CA LEU A 156 -0.56 4.77 23.74
C LEU A 156 -0.28 6.10 23.03
N LYS A 157 0.66 6.90 23.55
CA LYS A 157 1.00 8.20 22.95
C LYS A 157 1.42 8.04 21.48
N LYS A 158 2.26 7.05 21.18
CA LYS A 158 2.67 6.76 19.81
C LYS A 158 1.52 6.30 18.93
N ALA A 159 0.62 5.47 19.46
CA ALA A 159 -0.57 5.08 18.72
C ALA A 159 -1.41 6.31 18.32
N LEU A 160 -1.69 7.21 19.28
CA LEU A 160 -2.42 8.45 19.02
C LEU A 160 -1.68 9.40 18.06
N GLU A 161 -0.35 9.51 18.16
CA GLU A 161 0.47 10.30 17.21
C GLU A 161 0.31 9.77 15.78
N HIS A 162 0.34 8.45 15.58
CA HIS A 162 0.16 7.84 14.27
C HIS A 162 -1.29 7.97 13.76
N LEU A 163 -2.29 7.81 14.62
CA LEU A 163 -3.70 8.02 14.23
C LEU A 163 -3.98 9.47 13.82
N ALA A 164 -3.40 10.45 14.51
CA ALA A 164 -3.57 11.86 14.16
C ALA A 164 -3.00 12.16 12.76
N VAL A 165 -1.89 11.53 12.39
CA VAL A 165 -1.34 11.66 11.03
C VAL A 165 -2.22 10.97 10.00
N ALA A 166 -2.67 9.73 10.27
CA ALA A 166 -3.56 8.99 9.38
C ALA A 166 -4.86 9.77 9.12
N ASP A 167 -5.52 10.24 10.18
CA ASP A 167 -6.78 10.98 10.13
C ASP A 167 -6.64 12.31 9.37
N LYS A 168 -5.54 13.03 9.62
CA LYS A 168 -5.23 14.28 8.90
C LYS A 168 -5.07 14.06 7.40
N ILE A 169 -4.37 13.00 6.99
CA ILE A 169 -4.20 12.69 5.56
C ILE A 169 -5.53 12.23 4.96
N SER A 170 -6.25 11.31 5.61
CA SER A 170 -7.49 10.73 5.07
C SER A 170 -8.65 11.74 4.98
N SER A 171 -8.71 12.71 5.89
CA SER A 171 -9.69 13.81 5.84
C SER A 171 -9.38 14.87 4.78
N GLY A 172 -8.22 14.79 4.12
CA GLY A 172 -7.79 15.73 3.11
C GLY A 172 -7.23 17.06 3.66
N ASP A 173 -6.99 17.16 4.97
CA ASP A 173 -6.34 18.30 5.62
C ASP A 173 -4.80 18.27 5.43
N VAL A 174 -4.37 18.08 4.18
CA VAL A 174 -2.96 17.97 3.79
C VAL A 174 -2.67 18.75 2.52
N THR A 175 -1.39 19.12 2.37
CA THR A 175 -0.84 19.71 1.15
C THR A 175 0.25 18.78 0.62
N PRO A 176 0.18 18.35 -0.67
CA PRO A 176 -0.85 18.69 -1.66
C PRO A 176 -2.23 18.11 -1.28
N LYS A 177 -3.33 18.53 -1.92
CA LYS A 177 -4.65 17.92 -1.68
C LYS A 177 -4.69 16.47 -2.17
N LEU A 178 -5.63 15.68 -1.65
CA LEU A 178 -5.91 14.34 -2.14
C LEU A 178 -6.44 14.39 -3.58
N THR A 179 -6.05 13.40 -4.38
CA THR A 179 -6.60 13.15 -5.70
C THR A 179 -7.99 12.50 -5.60
N LYS A 180 -8.77 12.57 -6.68
CA LYS A 180 -10.10 11.92 -6.72
C LYS A 180 -10.03 10.41 -6.47
N ALA A 181 -8.99 9.75 -7.00
CA ALA A 181 -8.80 8.31 -6.80
C ALA A 181 -8.54 7.97 -5.32
N GLU A 182 -7.74 8.78 -4.63
CA GLU A 182 -7.47 8.61 -3.19
C GLU A 182 -8.72 8.83 -2.34
N ILE A 183 -9.52 9.86 -2.65
CA ILE A 183 -10.79 10.12 -1.96
C ILE A 183 -11.74 8.92 -2.13
N MET A 184 -11.94 8.46 -3.38
CA MET A 184 -12.80 7.29 -3.65
C MET A 184 -12.30 6.04 -2.92
N PHE A 185 -11.00 5.81 -2.88
CA PHE A 185 -10.42 4.68 -2.15
C PHE A 185 -10.75 4.75 -0.65
N PHE A 186 -10.57 5.92 -0.02
CA PHE A 186 -10.84 6.10 1.41
C PHE A 186 -12.33 5.96 1.75
N GLU A 187 -13.22 6.42 0.86
CA GLU A 187 -14.67 6.26 1.01
C GLU A 187 -15.11 4.79 0.83
N GLU A 188 -14.62 4.10 -0.21
CA GLU A 188 -15.01 2.72 -0.51
C GLU A 188 -14.55 1.72 0.56
N HIS A 189 -13.41 1.99 1.21
CA HIS A 189 -12.83 1.12 2.23
C HIS A 189 -13.10 1.62 3.66
N ASP A 190 -13.98 2.61 3.84
CA ASP A 190 -14.36 3.18 5.15
C ASP A 190 -13.15 3.51 6.05
N ILE A 191 -12.05 4.02 5.47
CA ILE A 191 -10.78 4.20 6.20
C ILE A 191 -10.93 5.16 7.39
N SER A 192 -11.77 6.18 7.27
CA SER A 192 -12.08 7.08 8.38
C SER A 192 -12.73 6.32 9.55
N HIS A 193 -13.67 5.42 9.26
CA HIS A 193 -14.33 4.60 10.27
C HIS A 193 -13.33 3.68 10.99
N GLU A 194 -12.43 3.03 10.25
CA GLU A 194 -11.36 2.18 10.80
C GLU A 194 -10.35 2.94 11.69
N ILE A 195 -10.05 4.19 11.32
CA ILE A 195 -9.22 5.08 12.15
C ILE A 195 -9.96 5.43 13.45
N GLN A 196 -11.25 5.78 13.37
CA GLN A 196 -12.07 6.06 14.56
C GLN A 196 -12.21 4.81 15.44
N TRP A 197 -12.35 3.62 14.87
CA TRP A 197 -12.38 2.37 15.63
C TRP A 197 -11.08 2.16 16.42
N THR A 198 -9.94 2.53 15.82
CA THR A 198 -8.64 2.41 16.48
C THR A 198 -8.44 3.48 17.57
N TYR A 199 -8.99 4.68 17.40
CA TYR A 199 -9.09 5.66 18.49
C TYR A 199 -9.93 5.13 19.65
N LEU A 200 -11.11 4.56 19.36
CA LEU A 200 -11.99 3.94 20.35
C LEU A 200 -11.21 2.87 21.13
N ALA A 201 -10.51 1.96 20.44
CA ALA A 201 -9.66 0.96 21.09
C ALA A 201 -8.61 1.58 22.02
N SER A 202 -7.87 2.60 21.54
CA SER A 202 -6.83 3.30 22.30
C SER A 202 -7.39 3.86 23.63
N TYR A 203 -8.49 4.62 23.53
CA TYR A 203 -9.09 5.30 24.68
C TYR A 203 -9.76 4.32 25.63
N SER A 204 -10.40 3.28 25.09
CA SER A 204 -11.08 2.25 25.87
C SER A 204 -10.08 1.44 26.70
N ILE A 205 -8.98 0.98 26.09
CA ILE A 205 -7.92 0.29 26.83
C ILE A 205 -7.34 1.19 27.91
N ASN A 206 -7.14 2.48 27.64
CA ASN A 206 -6.65 3.43 28.64
C ASN A 206 -7.63 3.60 29.81
N ALA A 207 -8.92 3.76 29.53
CA ALA A 207 -9.97 3.87 30.53
C ALA A 207 -10.09 2.62 31.41
N ALA A 208 -9.99 1.43 30.82
CA ALA A 208 -10.02 0.15 31.54
C ALA A 208 -8.85 -0.02 32.52
N LEU A 209 -7.73 0.68 32.28
CA LEU A 209 -6.60 0.75 33.21
C LEU A 209 -6.81 1.78 34.33
N GLY A 210 -8.01 2.35 34.46
CA GLY A 210 -8.37 3.31 35.50
C GLY A 210 -7.92 4.75 35.23
N ARG A 211 -7.47 5.04 34.00
CA ARG A 211 -6.96 6.37 33.63
C ARG A 211 -8.09 7.18 33.00
N LYS A 212 -8.24 8.43 33.44
CA LYS A 212 -9.27 9.35 32.94
C LYS A 212 -8.79 10.24 31.79
N GLN A 213 -7.51 10.16 31.45
CA GLN A 213 -6.98 10.85 30.26
C GLN A 213 -7.73 10.29 29.04
N TYR A 214 -8.32 11.17 28.24
CA TYR A 214 -9.17 10.86 27.08
C TYR A 214 -10.62 10.44 27.37
N SER A 215 -11.17 10.70 28.57
CA SER A 215 -12.57 10.35 28.85
C SER A 215 -13.60 11.11 28.01
N THR A 216 -13.28 12.34 27.61
CA THR A 216 -14.17 13.15 26.76
C THR A 216 -14.19 12.58 25.35
N GLU A 217 -13.00 12.35 24.80
CA GLU A 217 -12.76 11.79 23.48
C GLU A 217 -13.37 10.38 23.35
N LEU A 218 -13.26 9.55 24.41
CA LEU A 218 -13.92 8.26 24.48
C LEU A 218 -15.45 8.38 24.40
N ASN A 219 -16.05 9.38 25.04
CA ASN A 219 -17.50 9.58 24.99
C ASN A 219 -17.95 10.10 23.63
N GLU A 220 -17.21 11.04 23.04
CA GLU A 220 -17.49 11.56 21.69
C GLU A 220 -17.44 10.44 20.65
N ILE A 221 -16.40 9.60 20.69
CA ILE A 221 -16.25 8.51 19.74
C ILE A 221 -17.27 7.40 19.97
N LYS A 222 -17.64 7.11 21.23
CA LYS A 222 -18.75 6.21 21.52
C LYS A 222 -20.07 6.70 20.93
N VAL A 223 -20.32 8.02 20.95
CA VAL A 223 -21.50 8.62 20.30
C VAL A 223 -21.41 8.50 18.78
N TYR A 224 -20.24 8.70 18.19
CA TYR A 224 -20.00 8.50 16.75
C TYR A 224 -20.42 7.10 16.28
N PHE A 225 -20.08 6.07 17.05
CA PHE A 225 -20.49 4.68 16.77
C PHE A 225 -21.96 4.36 17.13
N GLY A 226 -22.78 5.33 17.55
CA GLY A 226 -24.18 5.07 17.91
C GLY A 226 -24.40 4.52 19.32
N GLY A 227 -23.39 4.58 20.19
CA GLY A 227 -23.46 4.21 21.59
C GLY A 227 -23.28 2.71 21.87
N CYS A 228 -23.55 2.31 23.11
CA CYS A 228 -23.27 0.95 23.58
C CYS A 228 -24.00 -0.15 22.81
N ARG A 229 -25.24 0.10 22.37
CA ARG A 229 -26.02 -0.89 21.64
C ARG A 229 -25.31 -1.32 20.35
N MET A 230 -24.88 -0.34 19.55
CA MET A 230 -24.23 -0.60 18.26
C MET A 230 -22.87 -1.29 18.45
N LEU A 231 -22.08 -0.84 19.42
CA LEU A 231 -20.76 -1.43 19.71
C LEU A 231 -20.85 -2.88 20.18
N LEU A 232 -21.91 -3.26 20.89
CA LEU A 232 -22.17 -4.65 21.28
C LEU A 232 -22.67 -5.48 20.09
N ASP A 233 -23.50 -4.91 19.21
CA ASP A 233 -24.02 -5.57 18.00
C ASP A 233 -22.91 -5.83 16.96
N GLU A 234 -21.91 -4.94 16.86
CA GLU A 234 -20.71 -5.11 16.02
C GLU A 234 -19.74 -6.19 16.54
N SER A 235 -20.15 -6.97 17.54
CA SER A 235 -19.38 -8.09 18.08
C SER A 235 -18.02 -7.67 18.66
N LEU A 236 -17.94 -6.51 19.32
CA LEU A 236 -16.75 -6.16 20.09
C LEU A 236 -16.56 -7.16 21.25
N GLU A 237 -15.68 -8.15 21.06
CA GLU A 237 -15.45 -9.19 22.07
C GLU A 237 -14.26 -8.90 23.02
N HIS A 238 -13.46 -7.88 22.72
CA HIS A 238 -12.26 -7.59 23.49
C HIS A 238 -12.61 -7.03 24.87
N LYS A 239 -12.52 -7.87 25.91
CA LYS A 239 -13.00 -7.60 27.28
C LYS A 239 -12.48 -6.29 27.87
N ARG A 240 -11.21 -5.97 27.62
CA ARG A 240 -10.63 -4.73 28.14
C ARG A 240 -11.20 -3.49 27.47
N MET A 241 -11.50 -3.56 26.17
CA MET A 241 -12.18 -2.45 25.49
C MET A 241 -13.60 -2.30 26.05
N LEU A 242 -14.37 -3.39 26.13
CA LEU A 242 -15.71 -3.38 26.71
C LEU A 242 -15.75 -2.76 28.12
N GLN A 243 -14.84 -3.19 28.99
CA GLN A 243 -14.69 -2.64 30.34
C GLN A 243 -14.41 -1.12 30.31
N GLY A 244 -13.55 -0.67 29.41
CA GLY A 244 -13.16 0.73 29.30
C GLY A 244 -14.26 1.63 28.75
N ILE A 245 -15.02 1.14 27.76
CA ILE A 245 -16.16 1.87 27.19
C ILE A 245 -17.27 2.02 28.23
N GLY A 246 -17.38 1.05 29.15
CA GLY A 246 -18.42 1.02 30.19
C GLY A 246 -19.79 0.67 29.62
N CYS A 247 -19.83 -0.21 28.62
CA CYS A 247 -21.06 -0.81 28.14
C CYS A 247 -21.29 -2.11 28.89
N ASP A 248 -22.34 -2.17 29.69
CA ASP A 248 -22.78 -3.40 30.33
C ASP A 248 -23.46 -4.29 29.27
N ALA A 249 -23.00 -5.53 29.15
CA ALA A 249 -23.59 -6.56 28.28
C ALA A 249 -24.70 -7.32 29.01
#